data_AF-K1RWX6-F1
#
_entry.id   AF-K1RWX6-F1
#
_cell.length_a   1.000
_cell.length_b   1.000
_cell.length_c   1.000
_cell.angle_alpha   90.00
_cell.angle_beta   90.00
_cell.angle_gamma   90.00
#
_symmetry.space_group_name_H-M   'P 1'
#
loop_
_entity.id
_entity.type
_entity.pdbx_description
1 polymer ?
#
loop_
_entity_poly.entity_id
_entity_poly.type
_entity_poly.pdbx_seq_one_letter_code
_entity_poly.pdbx_strand_id
1 'polypeptide(L)'
;MAIGERIRFIRNLRGMTQKWLGQAVGFPPKTADVRMAQYESGSRTPKEDLVKAIANVLEVSPLALQIPDIDSDLGFIHTLFAIEDIHGIRAEKQGDAVHLIFDGSKRTMDAPVVEGATVTAKVIKNGKGKKLNIIMMNNAR
;
A
#
# COMPACT_ATOMS: atom_id res chain seq x y z
N MET A 1 -6.34 7.16 0.23
CA MET A 1 -7.32 6.06 0.22
C MET A 1 -7.38 5.54 1.64
N ALA A 2 -8.56 5.40 2.24
CA ALA A 2 -8.67 4.88 3.60
C ALA A 2 -8.15 3.43 3.68
N ILE A 3 -7.66 3.00 4.85
CA ILE A 3 -7.09 1.65 5.04
C ILE A 3 -8.05 0.53 4.57
N GLY A 4 -9.35 0.67 4.83
CA GLY A 4 -10.39 -0.27 4.41
C GLY A 4 -10.46 -0.44 2.89
N GLU A 5 -10.36 0.67 2.15
CA GLU A 5 -10.37 0.65 0.69
C GLU A 5 -9.13 -0.03 0.13
N ARG A 6 -7.95 0.14 0.76
CA ARG A 6 -6.72 -0.57 0.36
C ARG A 6 -6.82 -2.07 0.59
N ILE A 7 -7.35 -2.48 1.75
CA ILE A 7 -7.60 -3.88 2.07
C ILE A 7 -8.52 -4.50 1.02
N ARG A 8 -9.66 -3.86 0.74
CA ARG A 8 -10.61 -4.31 -0.29
C ARG A 8 -9.96 -4.41 -1.65
N PHE A 9 -9.20 -3.38 -2.01
CA PHE A 9 -8.52 -3.29 -3.28
C PHE A 9 -7.55 -4.48 -3.49
N ILE A 10 -6.61 -4.68 -2.57
CA ILE A 10 -5.60 -5.76 -2.65
C ILE A 10 -6.26 -7.14 -2.55
N ARG A 11 -7.26 -7.31 -1.67
CA ARG A 11 -8.04 -8.55 -1.57
C ARG A 11 -8.66 -8.93 -2.92
N ASN A 12 -9.31 -7.99 -3.60
CA ASN A 12 -9.93 -8.23 -4.90
C ASN A 12 -8.90 -8.57 -5.98
N LEU A 13 -7.73 -7.90 -5.95
CA LEU A 13 -6.63 -8.20 -6.87
C LEU A 13 -6.11 -9.62 -6.73
N ARG A 14 -6.16 -10.18 -5.52
CA ARG A 14 -5.80 -11.57 -5.23
C ARG A 14 -6.95 -12.56 -5.42
N GLY A 15 -8.13 -12.12 -5.88
CA GLY A 15 -9.29 -13.00 -6.08
C GLY A 15 -9.86 -13.59 -4.78
N MET A 16 -9.54 -13.01 -3.63
CA MET A 16 -9.96 -13.51 -2.32
C MET A 16 -11.37 -13.00 -1.97
N THR A 17 -12.21 -13.83 -1.37
CA THR A 17 -13.50 -13.38 -0.80
C THR A 17 -13.28 -12.74 0.58
N GLN A 18 -14.20 -11.89 1.02
CA GLN A 18 -14.17 -11.34 2.39
C GLN A 18 -14.18 -12.45 3.44
N LYS A 19 -14.99 -13.49 3.23
CA LYS A 19 -15.06 -14.67 4.09
C LYS A 19 -13.71 -15.36 4.20
N TRP A 20 -13.06 -15.61 3.06
CA TRP A 20 -11.76 -16.27 3.01
C TRP A 20 -10.69 -15.46 3.74
N LEU A 21 -10.58 -14.16 3.43
CA LEU A 21 -9.60 -13.29 4.10
C LEU A 21 -9.86 -13.24 5.61
N GLY A 22 -11.12 -13.10 6.02
CA GLY A 22 -11.51 -13.08 7.43
C GLY A 22 -11.12 -14.36 8.17
N GLN A 23 -11.35 -15.53 7.56
CA GLN A 23 -10.93 -16.81 8.13
C GLN A 23 -9.41 -16.93 8.21
N ALA A 24 -8.68 -16.51 7.16
CA ALA A 24 -7.23 -16.55 7.11
C ALA A 24 -6.56 -15.67 8.18
N VAL A 25 -7.19 -14.57 8.58
CA VAL A 25 -6.74 -13.71 9.70
C VAL A 25 -7.29 -14.14 11.07
N GLY A 26 -7.93 -15.32 11.15
CA GLY A 26 -8.36 -15.93 12.40
C GLY A 26 -9.78 -15.58 12.87
N PHE A 27 -10.63 -14.97 12.03
CA PHE A 27 -12.03 -14.75 12.41
C PHE A 27 -12.84 -16.05 12.35
N PRO A 28 -13.81 -16.24 13.27
CA PRO A 28 -14.70 -17.38 13.22
C PRO A 28 -15.44 -17.47 11.87
N PRO A 29 -15.58 -18.67 11.28
CA PRO A 29 -16.22 -18.86 9.98
C PRO A 29 -17.61 -18.23 9.80
N LYS A 30 -18.36 -18.12 10.90
CA LYS A 30 -19.72 -17.55 10.93
C LYS A 30 -19.75 -16.02 10.82
N THR A 31 -18.64 -15.32 11.13
CA THR A 31 -18.59 -13.86 11.20
C THR A 31 -17.45 -13.24 10.38
N ALA A 32 -16.66 -14.08 9.71
CA ALA A 32 -15.47 -13.66 8.97
C ALA A 32 -15.78 -12.65 7.86
N ASP A 33 -16.82 -12.89 7.07
CA ASP A 33 -17.28 -12.02 5.99
C ASP A 33 -17.79 -10.67 6.51
N VAL A 34 -18.69 -10.69 7.50
CA VAL A 34 -19.27 -9.46 8.07
C VAL A 34 -18.19 -8.59 8.72
N ARG A 35 -17.27 -9.18 9.47
CA ARG A 35 -16.16 -8.44 10.08
C ARG A 35 -15.24 -7.84 9.03
N MET A 36 -14.88 -8.59 7.99
CA MET A 36 -14.07 -8.04 6.91
C MET A 36 -14.79 -6.93 6.14
N ALA A 37 -16.10 -7.06 5.89
CA ALA A 37 -16.89 -6.01 5.27
C ALA A 37 -16.91 -4.73 6.10
N GLN A 38 -16.96 -4.83 7.43
CA GLN A 38 -16.90 -3.67 8.32
C GLN A 38 -15.57 -2.91 8.21
N TYR A 39 -14.45 -3.63 8.13
CA TYR A 39 -13.14 -3.00 7.94
C TYR A 39 -13.00 -2.39 6.54
N GLU A 40 -13.44 -3.10 5.51
CA GLU A 40 -13.36 -2.63 4.11
C GLU A 40 -14.24 -1.44 3.80
N SER A 41 -15.37 -1.30 4.51
CA SER A 41 -16.25 -0.12 4.39
C SER A 41 -15.81 1.06 5.25
N GLY A 42 -14.81 0.88 6.12
CA GLY A 42 -14.38 1.91 7.07
C GLY A 42 -15.30 2.10 8.29
N SER A 43 -16.36 1.29 8.42
CA SER A 43 -17.21 1.29 9.64
C SER A 43 -16.48 0.83 10.90
N ARG A 44 -15.33 0.14 10.72
CA ARG A 44 -14.36 -0.14 11.78
C ARG A 44 -12.95 0.09 11.28
N THR A 45 -12.10 0.59 12.16
CA THR A 45 -10.65 0.71 11.92
C THR A 45 -9.94 -0.52 12.52
N PRO A 46 -9.16 -1.28 11.73
CA PRO A 46 -8.38 -2.39 12.27
C PRO A 46 -7.26 -1.86 13.17
N LYS A 47 -7.04 -2.53 14.31
CA LYS A 47 -5.88 -2.28 15.18
C LYS A 47 -4.60 -2.81 14.53
N GLU A 48 -3.45 -2.34 14.99
CA GLU A 48 -2.14 -2.65 14.40
C GLU A 48 -1.87 -4.14 14.21
N ASP A 49 -2.17 -4.99 15.20
CA ASP A 49 -1.98 -6.44 15.08
C ASP A 49 -2.82 -7.05 13.97
N LEU A 50 -4.06 -6.58 13.81
CA LEU A 50 -4.93 -7.02 12.72
C LEU A 50 -4.44 -6.48 11.37
N VAL A 51 -3.90 -5.26 11.33
CA VAL A 51 -3.25 -4.72 10.11
C VAL A 51 -2.09 -5.62 9.70
N LYS A 52 -1.22 -6.01 10.63
CA LYS A 52 -0.10 -6.94 10.38
C LYS A 52 -0.60 -8.29 9.88
N ALA A 53 -1.62 -8.86 10.52
CA ALA A 53 -2.21 -10.14 10.11
C ALA A 53 -2.82 -10.07 8.70
N ILE A 54 -3.60 -9.04 8.39
CA ILE A 54 -4.18 -8.81 7.06
C ILE A 54 -3.07 -8.63 6.02
N ALA A 55 -2.06 -7.80 6.33
CA ALA A 55 -0.93 -7.57 5.43
C ALA A 55 -0.16 -8.85 5.13
N ASN A 56 0.07 -9.69 6.14
CA ASN A 56 0.71 -10.99 5.97
C ASN A 56 -0.08 -11.93 5.06
N VAL A 57 -1.40 -12.07 5.26
CA VAL A 57 -2.25 -12.89 4.39
C VAL A 57 -2.33 -12.34 2.97
N LEU A 58 -2.32 -11.01 2.83
CA LEU A 58 -2.29 -10.33 1.54
C LEU A 58 -0.87 -10.26 0.95
N GLU A 59 0.14 -10.85 1.60
CA GLU A 59 1.56 -10.82 1.21
C GLU A 59 2.01 -9.42 0.77
N VAL A 60 1.75 -8.43 1.60
CA VAL A 60 2.19 -7.05 1.42
C VAL A 60 2.79 -6.51 2.72
N SER A 61 3.60 -5.47 2.64
CA SER A 61 4.02 -4.72 3.83
C SER A 61 2.80 -4.09 4.53
N PRO A 62 2.73 -4.03 5.87
CA PRO A 62 1.69 -3.28 6.59
C PRO A 62 1.57 -1.81 6.14
N LEU A 63 2.66 -1.20 5.68
CA LEU A 63 2.68 0.16 5.10
C LEU A 63 1.93 0.24 3.77
N ALA A 64 1.77 -0.89 3.07
CA ALA A 64 0.90 -0.99 1.90
C ALA A 64 -0.59 -1.02 2.27
N LEU A 65 -0.95 -1.01 3.55
CA LEU A 65 -2.30 -0.78 4.06
C LEU A 65 -2.44 0.58 4.75
N GLN A 66 -1.35 1.11 5.34
CA GLN A 66 -1.30 2.41 6.02
C GLN A 66 -0.53 3.44 5.15
N ILE A 67 -1.22 4.16 4.24
CA ILE A 67 -0.59 5.35 3.62
C ILE A 67 -0.74 6.51 4.61
N PRO A 68 0.24 7.44 4.67
CA PRO A 68 -0.03 8.82 5.02
C PRO A 68 -1.32 9.32 4.37
N ASP A 69 -2.07 10.21 5.03
CA ASP A 69 -3.19 10.87 4.37
C ASP A 69 -2.66 11.68 3.19
N ILE A 70 -2.78 11.15 1.98
CA ILE A 70 -2.47 11.82 0.71
C ILE A 70 -3.74 12.15 -0.07
N ASP A 71 -4.92 11.87 0.52
CA ASP A 71 -6.19 12.23 -0.11
C ASP A 71 -6.54 13.69 0.13
N SER A 72 -6.10 14.25 1.27
CA SER A 72 -6.13 15.69 1.47
C SER A 72 -4.99 16.36 0.72
N ASP A 73 -5.28 17.49 0.05
CA ASP A 73 -4.25 18.31 -0.62
C ASP A 73 -3.12 18.67 0.37
N LEU A 74 -3.50 18.94 1.63
CA LEU A 74 -2.58 19.26 2.70
C LEU A 74 -1.66 18.07 3.04
N GLY A 75 -2.23 16.89 3.26
CA GLY A 75 -1.45 15.70 3.58
C GLY A 75 -0.60 15.21 2.40
N PHE A 76 -1.07 15.40 1.17
CA PHE A 76 -0.28 15.18 -0.05
C PHE A 76 0.94 16.11 -0.11
N ILE A 77 0.74 17.42 0.07
CA ILE A 77 1.84 18.40 0.06
C ILE A 77 2.84 18.16 1.20
N HIS A 78 2.36 17.88 2.42
CA HIS A 78 3.25 17.54 3.54
C HIS A 78 4.04 16.26 3.28
N THR A 79 3.44 15.25 2.64
CA THR A 79 4.14 14.03 2.25
C THR A 79 5.22 14.33 1.22
N LEU A 80 4.96 15.21 0.25
CA LEU A 80 5.98 15.66 -0.71
C LEU A 80 7.14 16.39 -0.03
N PHE A 81 6.87 17.31 0.91
CA PHE A 81 7.92 18.00 1.66
C PHE A 81 8.75 17.04 2.50
N ALA A 82 8.12 16.10 3.21
CA ALA A 82 8.86 15.08 3.97
C ALA A 82 9.76 14.23 3.06
N ILE A 83 9.28 13.89 1.86
CA ILE A 83 10.06 13.16 0.85
C ILE A 83 11.25 14.00 0.34
N GLU A 84 11.05 15.30 0.10
CA GLU A 84 12.11 16.22 -0.31
C GLU A 84 13.17 16.40 0.79
N ASP A 85 12.74 16.59 2.02
CA ASP A 85 13.61 16.82 3.17
C ASP A 85 14.44 15.58 3.52
N ILE A 86 13.80 14.40 3.57
CA ILE A 86 14.43 13.15 4.01
C ILE A 86 15.21 12.49 2.88
N HIS A 87 14.66 12.48 1.66
CA HIS A 87 15.22 11.70 0.54
C HIS A 87 15.82 12.57 -0.56
N GLY A 88 15.72 13.90 -0.47
CA GLY A 88 16.28 14.81 -1.48
C GLY A 88 15.54 14.76 -2.82
N ILE A 89 14.33 14.20 -2.86
CA ILE A 89 13.52 14.07 -4.08
C ILE A 89 12.78 15.38 -4.34
N ARG A 90 12.90 15.94 -5.53
CA ARG A 90 12.28 17.23 -5.88
C ARG A 90 11.32 17.09 -7.05
N ALA A 91 10.24 17.86 -7.05
CA ALA A 91 9.35 17.97 -8.20
C ALA A 91 9.86 19.10 -9.12
N GLU A 92 10.12 18.78 -10.39
CA GLU A 92 10.51 19.75 -11.41
C GLU A 92 9.55 19.71 -12.60
N LYS A 93 9.15 20.89 -13.09
CA LYS A 93 8.37 20.99 -14.32
C LYS A 93 9.33 20.96 -15.52
N GLN A 94 9.14 20.01 -16.43
CA GLN A 94 9.86 19.93 -17.70
C GLN A 94 8.84 19.89 -18.84
N GLY A 95 8.76 21.00 -19.60
CA GLY A 95 7.68 21.21 -20.57
C GLY A 95 6.30 21.22 -19.90
N ASP A 96 5.38 20.40 -20.40
CA ASP A 96 4.01 20.27 -19.86
C ASP A 96 3.87 19.17 -18.79
N ALA A 97 4.97 18.52 -18.40
CA ALA A 97 4.96 17.45 -17.41
C ALA A 97 5.68 17.86 -16.11
N VAL A 98 5.25 17.28 -14.99
CA VAL A 98 5.95 17.36 -13.71
C VAL A 98 6.70 16.04 -13.49
N HIS A 99 7.99 16.15 -13.23
CA HIS A 99 8.91 15.04 -12.98
C HIS A 99 9.34 15.04 -11.53
N LEU A 100 9.49 13.85 -10.93
CA LEU A 100 10.18 13.69 -9.65
C LEU A 100 11.64 13.36 -9.94
N ILE A 101 12.54 14.23 -9.49
CA ILE A 101 13.99 14.12 -9.67
C ILE A 101 14.59 13.55 -8.40
N PHE A 102 15.37 12.48 -8.55
CA PHE A 102 16.10 11.83 -7.47
C PHE A 102 17.56 12.30 -7.56
N ASP A 103 17.93 13.25 -6.72
CA ASP A 103 19.30 13.79 -6.69
C ASP A 103 20.21 12.78 -5.97
N GLY A 104 20.95 11.98 -6.75
CA GLY A 104 21.84 10.93 -6.26
C GLY A 104 23.01 11.40 -5.39
N SER A 105 23.14 12.71 -5.16
CA SER A 105 24.17 13.33 -4.32
C SER A 105 23.87 13.31 -2.81
N LYS A 106 22.60 13.14 -2.40
CA LYS A 106 22.20 12.95 -0.99
C LYS A 106 21.89 11.48 -0.69
N ARG A 107 22.92 10.63 -0.73
CA ARG A 107 22.78 9.22 -0.31
C ARG A 107 22.92 9.06 1.20
N THR A 108 21.78 9.06 1.88
CA THR A 108 21.45 7.99 2.83
C THR A 108 20.04 7.48 2.53
N MET A 109 19.78 7.14 1.27
CA MET A 109 19.06 5.90 1.05
C MET A 109 20.15 4.84 1.07
N ASP A 110 20.47 4.31 2.25
CA ASP A 110 20.97 2.95 2.30
C ASP A 110 20.04 2.17 1.37
N ALA A 111 20.62 1.53 0.37
CA ALA A 111 19.86 0.83 -0.64
C ALA A 111 18.76 0.04 0.08
N PRO A 112 17.50 -0.01 -0.41
CA PRO A 112 16.50 -0.89 0.17
C PRO A 112 16.92 -2.33 -0.15
N VAL A 113 17.94 -2.79 0.56
CA VAL A 113 18.52 -4.11 0.54
C VAL A 113 17.99 -4.71 1.81
N VAL A 114 16.73 -5.15 1.73
CA VAL A 114 16.50 -6.48 2.29
C VAL A 114 17.36 -7.36 1.38
N GLU A 115 18.49 -7.84 1.89
CA GLU A 115 19.44 -8.64 1.13
C GLU A 115 18.68 -9.83 0.51
N GLY A 116 18.66 -9.90 -0.81
CA GLY A 116 17.87 -10.90 -1.55
C GLY A 116 16.40 -10.55 -1.82
N ALA A 117 15.90 -9.36 -1.49
CA ALA A 117 14.56 -8.96 -1.89
C ALA A 117 14.52 -8.31 -3.28
N THR A 118 13.68 -8.85 -4.15
CA THR A 118 13.38 -8.23 -5.45
C THR A 118 12.06 -7.48 -5.37
N VAL A 119 12.10 -6.17 -5.61
CA VAL A 119 10.90 -5.35 -5.80
C VAL A 119 10.50 -5.40 -7.26
N THR A 120 9.31 -5.94 -7.56
CA THR A 120 8.75 -5.89 -8.92
C THR A 120 7.52 -5.01 -8.95
N ALA A 121 7.57 -3.97 -9.78
CA ALA A 121 6.41 -3.13 -10.07
C ALA A 121 5.68 -3.72 -11.28
N LYS A 122 4.40 -4.08 -11.11
CA LYS A 122 3.54 -4.49 -12.23
C LYS A 122 2.38 -3.53 -12.37
N VAL A 123 2.20 -3.04 -13.61
CA VAL A 123 0.99 -2.31 -14.00
C VAL A 123 -0.07 -3.35 -14.31
N ILE A 124 -1.09 -3.41 -13.46
CA ILE A 124 -2.25 -4.26 -13.67
C ILE A 124 -3.47 -3.39 -14.00
N LYS A 125 -4.34 -3.90 -14.88
CA LYS A 125 -5.63 -3.27 -15.17
C LYS A 125 -6.67 -3.92 -14.27
N ASN A 126 -7.47 -3.12 -13.57
CA ASN A 126 -8.67 -3.68 -12.92
C ASN A 126 -9.73 -4.06 -13.97
N GLY A 127 -10.76 -4.81 -13.55
CA GLY A 127 -11.91 -5.16 -14.40
C GLY A 127 -12.76 -3.96 -14.88
N LYS A 128 -12.33 -2.72 -14.58
CA LYS A 128 -12.90 -1.44 -15.05
C LYS A 128 -11.90 -0.62 -15.89
N GLY A 129 -10.75 -1.20 -16.28
CA GLY A 129 -9.74 -0.54 -17.13
C GLY A 129 -8.77 0.43 -16.43
N LYS A 130 -8.88 0.67 -15.12
CA LYS A 130 -7.95 1.54 -14.37
C LYS A 130 -6.60 0.85 -14.16
N LYS A 131 -5.51 1.52 -14.57
CA LYS A 131 -4.13 1.07 -14.34
C LYS A 131 -3.77 1.29 -12.87
N LEU A 132 -3.18 0.27 -12.24
CA LEU A 132 -2.76 0.30 -10.85
C LEU A 132 -1.32 -0.16 -10.78
N ASN A 133 -0.51 0.59 -10.03
CA ASN A 133 0.87 0.24 -9.76
C ASN A 133 0.90 -0.54 -8.45
N ILE A 134 1.13 -1.86 -8.54
CA ILE A 134 1.38 -2.68 -7.36
C ILE A 134 2.89 -2.86 -7.22
N ILE A 135 3.39 -2.56 -6.03
CA ILE A 135 4.75 -2.89 -5.60
C ILE A 135 4.67 -4.24 -4.90
N MET A 136 5.28 -5.28 -5.49
CA MET A 136 5.41 -6.60 -4.86
C MET A 136 6.83 -6.75 -4.34
N MET A 137 6.96 -7.12 -3.06
CA MET A 137 8.24 -7.49 -2.44
C MET A 137 8.30 -9.01 -2.36
N ASN A 138 9.28 -9.63 -3.04
CA ASN A 138 9.61 -11.03 -2.84
C ASN A 138 10.85 -11.08 -1.95
N ASN A 139 10.77 -11.74 -0.79
CA ASN A 139 11.94 -12.05 0.02
C ASN A 139 12.57 -13.35 -0.48
N ALA A 140 13.89 -13.38 -0.68
CA ALA A 140 14.62 -14.62 -0.86
C ALA A 140 14.47 -15.50 0.40
N ARG A 141 14.27 -16.80 0.20
CA ARG A 141 14.36 -17.79 1.27
C ARG A 141 15.80 -18.06 1.64
#